data_AF-A0A1A0VS30-F1
#
_entry.id   AF-A0A1A0VS30-F1
#
_cell.length_a   1.000
_cell.length_b   1.000
_cell.length_c   1.000
_cell.angle_alpha   90.00
_cell.angle_beta   90.00
_cell.angle_gamma   90.00
#
_symmetry.space_group_name_H-M   'P 1'
#
loop_
_entity.id
_entity.type
_entity.pdbx_description
1 polymer ?
#
loop_
_entity_poly.entity_id
_entity_poly.type
_entity_poly.pdbx_seq_one_letter_code
_entity_poly.pdbx_strand_id
1 'polypeptide(L)'
;MGSITDVGGILVGHHHRIDPDVSLGSGWASGSTVVLAPPGTVGAVDGRGGAPGTRETDLLDPINTVRHVDAVVLTGGSAYGLAAADGVMTWLEEQGRGVAMDGGVVPIVPAAVIFDLPVGGWANRPTADFGYAAAAAASTEFALGTVGGGVGARAGVLKGGVGTASVTLDCGVTVGALVVLNAAGDVVDPATGLPWMAGLIEEFGLTAPPADQLAAYADHHTELSALNTTIAVVATDAALSPAGCRRVAVAAHDGLARTIQPCHTPIDGDTVFALATGAVTVEPDEKTPVAMSPETALVTKVGAAAADVLARAVMVGLLAAEPVAGIPTYRGMLPGAFAVKEWE
;
A
#
# COMPACT_ATOMS: atom_id res chain seq x y z
N MET A 1 -13.16 -4.44 10.00
CA MET A 1 -11.84 -4.13 9.41
C MET A 1 -11.57 -2.67 9.68
N GLY A 2 -10.45 -2.33 10.32
CA GLY A 2 -10.09 -0.93 10.57
C GLY A 2 -9.36 -0.30 9.38
N SER A 3 -8.75 0.86 9.59
CA SER A 3 -8.11 1.70 8.58
C SER A 3 -6.74 2.19 9.05
N ILE A 4 -5.82 2.50 8.12
CA ILE A 4 -4.53 3.13 8.46
C ILE A 4 -4.73 4.44 9.25
N THR A 5 -5.84 5.13 9.02
CA THR A 5 -6.21 6.38 9.71
C THR A 5 -6.70 6.17 11.16
N ASP A 6 -6.82 4.92 11.62
CA ASP A 6 -6.97 4.60 13.05
C ASP A 6 -5.68 4.92 13.84
N VAL A 7 -4.54 4.98 13.16
CA VAL A 7 -3.30 5.52 13.74
C VAL A 7 -3.42 7.04 13.81
N GLY A 8 -3.48 7.56 15.03
CA GLY A 8 -3.76 8.98 15.29
C GLY A 8 -2.88 9.94 14.49
N GLY A 9 -3.53 10.84 13.76
CA GLY A 9 -2.89 11.91 12.98
C GLY A 9 -2.53 11.54 11.54
N ILE A 10 -2.62 10.26 11.15
CA ILE A 10 -2.46 9.85 9.75
C ILE A 10 -3.70 10.27 8.95
N LEU A 11 -3.48 10.86 7.78
CA LEU A 11 -4.52 11.17 6.80
C LEU A 11 -4.19 10.54 5.45
N VAL A 12 -5.21 10.21 4.67
CA VAL A 12 -5.05 9.64 3.32
C VAL A 12 -5.86 10.45 2.34
N GLY A 13 -5.24 10.80 1.21
CA GLY A 13 -5.90 11.51 0.12
C GLY A 13 -5.63 10.87 -1.23
N HIS A 14 -6.58 11.01 -2.14
CA HIS A 14 -6.51 10.48 -3.50
C HIS A 14 -6.81 11.56 -4.52
N HIS A 15 -6.09 11.52 -5.63
CA HIS A 15 -6.49 12.21 -6.85
C HIS A 15 -6.23 11.30 -8.04
N HIS A 16 -7.16 11.23 -8.97
CA HIS A 16 -7.08 10.33 -10.10
C HIS A 16 -7.94 10.80 -11.27
N ARG A 17 -7.70 10.20 -12.42
CA ARG A 17 -8.54 10.35 -13.61
C ARG A 17 -8.87 9.00 -14.22
N ILE A 18 -10.14 8.83 -14.55
CA ILE A 18 -10.69 7.68 -15.27
C ILE A 18 -11.58 8.23 -16.37
N ASP A 19 -11.26 7.94 -17.62
CA ASP A 19 -12.15 8.27 -18.74
C ASP A 19 -13.23 7.17 -18.87
N PRO A 20 -14.51 7.52 -19.14
CA PRO A 20 -15.59 6.53 -19.22
C PRO A 20 -15.41 5.46 -20.31
N ASP A 21 -14.69 5.78 -21.38
CA ASP A 21 -14.41 4.94 -22.53
C ASP A 21 -12.96 4.39 -22.53
N VAL A 22 -12.28 4.43 -21.37
CA VAL A 22 -10.92 3.90 -21.22
C VAL A 22 -10.86 2.43 -21.65
N SER A 23 -9.82 2.11 -22.41
CA SER A 23 -9.44 0.75 -22.81
C SER A 23 -7.94 0.61 -22.68
N LEU A 24 -7.42 -0.63 -22.64
CA LEU A 24 -5.99 -0.86 -22.62
C LEU A 24 -5.27 -0.07 -23.72
N GLY A 25 -4.31 0.77 -23.34
CA GLY A 25 -3.54 1.63 -24.24
C GLY A 25 -4.17 2.98 -24.61
N SER A 26 -5.37 3.32 -24.11
CA SER A 26 -6.09 4.56 -24.47
C SER A 26 -6.83 5.20 -23.29
N GLY A 27 -6.95 6.53 -23.27
CA GLY A 27 -7.67 7.27 -22.22
C GLY A 27 -6.93 7.37 -20.88
N TRP A 28 -7.55 7.99 -19.88
CA TRP A 28 -7.04 8.09 -18.52
C TRP A 28 -7.49 6.90 -17.66
N ALA A 29 -6.53 6.28 -16.97
CA ALA A 29 -6.77 5.32 -15.90
C ALA A 29 -5.55 5.25 -14.97
N SER A 30 -5.29 6.36 -14.27
CA SER A 30 -4.18 6.44 -13.31
C SER A 30 -4.44 7.52 -12.25
N GLY A 31 -3.63 7.52 -11.20
CA GLY A 31 -3.74 8.49 -10.12
C GLY A 31 -2.65 8.37 -9.08
N SER A 32 -2.82 9.14 -8.01
CA SER A 32 -1.91 9.21 -6.87
C SER A 32 -2.67 9.09 -5.56
N THR A 33 -2.05 8.40 -4.61
CA THR A 33 -2.48 8.30 -3.22
C THR A 33 -1.39 8.92 -2.34
N VAL A 34 -1.77 9.78 -1.42
CA VAL A 34 -0.86 10.44 -0.48
C VAL A 34 -1.26 10.03 0.94
N VAL A 35 -0.29 9.56 1.71
CA VAL A 35 -0.42 9.35 3.15
C VAL A 35 0.28 10.51 3.84
N LEU A 36 -0.48 11.42 4.45
CA LEU A 36 0.07 12.52 5.23
C LEU A 36 0.30 12.05 6.67
N ALA A 37 1.50 12.30 7.18
CA ALA A 37 1.84 12.03 8.56
C ALA A 37 1.63 13.27 9.43
N PRO A 38 1.37 13.15 10.74
CA PRO A 38 1.47 14.29 11.65
C PRO A 38 2.93 14.72 11.83
N PRO A 39 3.21 15.99 12.19
CA PRO A 39 4.57 16.46 12.45
C PRO A 39 5.31 15.59 13.48
N GLY A 40 6.60 15.32 13.23
CA GLY A 40 7.43 14.50 14.14
C GLY A 40 7.38 13.00 13.89
N THR A 41 6.68 12.54 12.85
CA THR A 41 6.57 11.12 12.51
C THR A 41 7.89 10.55 12.00
N VAL A 42 8.43 9.53 12.66
CA VAL A 42 9.64 8.83 12.24
C VAL A 42 9.33 7.93 11.05
N GLY A 43 10.19 7.89 10.05
CA GLY A 43 10.00 7.07 8.85
C GLY A 43 11.18 6.19 8.48
N ALA A 44 10.90 5.06 7.83
CA ALA A 44 11.88 4.19 7.17
C ALA A 44 11.25 3.52 5.93
N VAL A 45 12.08 2.87 5.11
CA VAL A 45 11.63 2.12 3.92
C VAL A 45 12.40 0.81 3.77
N ASP A 46 11.72 -0.21 3.25
CA ASP A 46 12.33 -1.41 2.69
C ASP A 46 11.83 -1.60 1.25
N GLY A 47 12.76 -1.79 0.31
CA GLY A 47 12.45 -2.12 -1.09
C GLY A 47 12.98 -3.52 -1.38
N ARG A 48 12.10 -4.41 -1.83
CA ARG A 48 12.44 -5.83 -2.08
C ARG A 48 12.24 -6.28 -3.52
N GLY A 49 11.41 -5.58 -4.29
CA GLY A 49 11.27 -5.86 -5.72
C GLY A 49 12.56 -5.56 -6.49
N GLY A 50 12.81 -6.28 -7.59
CA GLY A 50 13.99 -6.08 -8.43
C GLY A 50 13.96 -4.89 -9.39
N ALA A 51 12.80 -4.23 -9.54
CA ALA A 51 12.60 -3.09 -10.44
C ALA A 51 11.91 -1.90 -9.74
N PRO A 52 12.47 -1.36 -8.63
CA PRO A 52 11.85 -0.26 -7.90
C PRO A 52 11.86 1.04 -8.71
N GLY A 53 10.77 1.80 -8.62
CA GLY A 53 10.71 3.20 -9.03
C GLY A 53 10.43 4.06 -7.80
N THR A 54 11.46 4.68 -7.24
CA THR A 54 11.37 5.35 -5.94
C THR A 54 12.01 6.74 -5.96
N ARG A 55 11.63 7.56 -4.96
CA ARG A 55 12.22 8.87 -4.66
C ARG A 55 12.49 8.98 -3.17
N GLU A 56 13.64 9.59 -2.84
CA GLU A 56 14.05 9.97 -1.46
C GLU A 56 14.14 8.81 -0.46
N THR A 57 14.36 7.58 -0.94
CA THR A 57 14.51 6.40 -0.08
C THR A 57 15.81 6.40 0.71
N ASP A 58 16.92 6.86 0.12
CA ASP A 58 18.22 6.94 0.81
C ASP A 58 18.15 7.83 2.05
N LEU A 59 17.36 8.91 2.01
CA LEU A 59 17.20 9.81 3.13
C LEU A 59 16.65 9.10 4.39
N LEU A 60 15.87 8.04 4.18
CA LEU A 60 15.23 7.25 5.24
C LEU A 60 16.13 6.11 5.77
N ASP A 61 17.37 5.99 5.29
CA ASP A 61 18.32 5.09 5.92
C ASP A 61 18.58 5.55 7.38
N PRO A 62 18.50 4.65 8.38
CA PRO A 62 18.70 4.99 9.79
C PRO A 62 20.02 5.70 10.13
N ILE A 63 21.04 5.65 9.26
CA ILE A 63 22.30 6.37 9.47
C ILE A 63 22.21 7.87 9.16
N ASN A 64 21.19 8.30 8.42
CA ASN A 64 21.09 9.66 7.90
C ASN A 64 20.40 10.62 8.88
N THR A 65 20.57 11.92 8.62
CA THR A 65 20.22 12.98 9.58
C THR A 65 18.72 13.28 9.65
N VAL A 66 18.02 13.17 8.52
CA VAL A 66 16.58 13.42 8.47
C VAL A 66 15.86 12.19 9.01
N ARG A 67 15.05 12.40 10.06
CA ARG A 67 14.33 11.31 10.73
C ARG A 67 12.82 11.38 10.51
N HIS A 68 12.28 12.55 10.18
CA HIS A 68 10.85 12.76 10.12
C HIS A 68 10.35 12.83 8.68
N VAL A 69 9.23 12.17 8.42
CA VAL A 69 8.55 12.14 7.13
C VAL A 69 7.26 12.94 7.24
N ASP A 70 7.00 13.81 6.27
CA ASP A 70 5.76 14.60 6.24
C ASP A 70 4.64 13.89 5.49
N ALA A 71 5.00 13.20 4.41
CA ALA A 71 4.08 12.47 3.56
C ALA A 71 4.77 11.33 2.81
N VAL A 72 4.00 10.32 2.40
CA VAL A 72 4.44 9.28 1.45
C VAL A 72 3.51 9.30 0.24
N VAL A 73 4.10 9.24 -0.96
CA VAL A 73 3.34 9.21 -2.23
C VAL A 73 3.39 7.82 -2.85
N LEU A 74 2.22 7.25 -3.11
CA LEU A 74 2.01 5.99 -3.83
C LEU A 74 1.27 6.28 -5.13
N THR A 75 1.91 6.13 -6.29
CA THR A 75 1.37 6.66 -7.54
C THR A 75 1.50 5.73 -8.73
N GLY A 76 0.56 5.82 -9.67
CA GLY A 76 0.71 5.24 -11.00
C GLY A 76 1.68 6.03 -11.88
N GLY A 77 1.78 5.66 -13.14
CA GLY A 77 2.60 6.33 -14.16
C GLY A 77 4.03 5.82 -14.27
N SER A 78 4.40 4.74 -13.57
CA SER A 78 5.78 4.26 -13.47
C SER A 78 6.73 5.41 -13.05
N ALA A 79 8.00 5.38 -13.45
CA ALA A 79 9.00 6.37 -13.04
C ALA A 79 8.59 7.83 -13.32
N TYR A 80 7.78 8.09 -14.36
CA TYR A 80 7.26 9.43 -14.63
C TYR A 80 6.34 9.94 -13.52
N GLY A 81 5.60 9.04 -12.86
CA GLY A 81 4.68 9.36 -11.78
C GLY A 81 5.36 9.93 -10.54
N LEU A 82 6.69 9.73 -10.38
CA LEU A 82 7.47 10.35 -9.30
C LEU A 82 7.34 11.89 -9.28
N ALA A 83 6.96 12.51 -10.40
CA ALA A 83 6.63 13.94 -10.48
C ALA A 83 5.48 14.35 -9.54
N ALA A 84 4.60 13.43 -9.15
CA ALA A 84 3.55 13.71 -8.17
C ALA A 84 4.11 14.17 -6.81
N ALA A 85 5.30 13.70 -6.42
CA ALA A 85 5.93 14.12 -5.17
C ALA A 85 6.20 15.64 -5.12
N ASP A 86 6.51 16.27 -6.26
CA ASP A 86 6.78 17.72 -6.32
C ASP A 86 5.54 18.55 -5.92
N GLY A 87 4.35 18.11 -6.33
CA GLY A 87 3.11 18.78 -5.94
C GLY A 87 2.77 18.61 -4.46
N VAL A 88 3.09 17.46 -3.88
CA VAL A 88 2.94 17.23 -2.43
C VAL A 88 3.92 18.11 -1.64
N MET A 89 5.17 18.23 -2.10
CA MET A 89 6.13 19.16 -1.51
C MET A 89 5.61 20.60 -1.55
N THR A 90 5.10 21.04 -2.70
CA THR A 90 4.53 22.39 -2.86
C THR A 90 3.39 22.62 -1.87
N TRP A 91 2.44 21.68 -1.78
CA TRP A 91 1.33 21.78 -0.84
C TRP A 91 1.81 21.83 0.63
N LEU A 92 2.77 20.99 1.02
CA LEU A 92 3.33 20.97 2.38
C LEU A 92 4.07 22.26 2.73
N GLU A 93 4.85 22.81 1.80
CA GLU A 93 5.54 24.09 1.97
C GLU A 93 4.53 25.22 2.23
N GLU A 94 3.42 25.27 1.48
CA GLU A 94 2.32 26.22 1.72
C GLU A 94 1.66 26.04 3.09
N GLN A 95 1.65 24.81 3.63
CA GLN A 95 1.19 24.53 5.00
C GLN A 95 2.27 24.81 6.07
N GLY A 96 3.46 25.29 5.69
CA GLY A 96 4.58 25.50 6.60
C GLY A 96 5.12 24.20 7.20
N ARG A 97 4.98 23.07 6.49
CA ARG A 97 5.39 21.74 6.93
C ARG A 97 6.67 21.28 6.25
N GLY A 98 7.62 20.82 7.04
CA GLY A 98 8.90 20.31 6.56
C GLY A 98 10.02 20.56 7.57
N VAL A 99 11.25 20.22 7.18
CA VAL A 99 12.43 20.55 7.95
C VAL A 99 12.62 22.07 7.93
N ALA A 100 12.50 22.71 9.09
CA ALA A 100 12.66 24.15 9.22
C ALA A 100 14.12 24.56 8.98
N MET A 101 14.31 25.55 8.11
CA MET A 101 15.59 26.13 7.73
C MET A 101 15.52 27.66 7.81
N ASP A 102 16.68 28.32 7.77
CA ASP A 102 16.74 29.76 7.63
C ASP A 102 16.13 30.17 6.28
N GLY A 103 14.89 30.69 6.31
CA GLY A 103 14.18 31.19 5.14
C GLY A 103 12.99 30.35 4.65
N GLY A 104 12.72 29.18 5.23
CA GLY A 104 11.58 28.35 4.82
C GLY A 104 11.56 26.95 5.43
N VAL A 105 10.81 26.05 4.81
CA VAL A 105 10.73 24.63 5.18
C VAL A 105 11.09 23.76 3.98
N VAL A 106 11.68 22.59 4.23
CA VAL A 106 11.97 21.57 3.22
C VAL A 106 11.17 20.32 3.55
N PRO A 107 10.02 20.07 2.89
CA PRO A 107 9.19 18.89 3.13
C PRO A 107 9.92 17.59 2.79
N ILE A 108 9.68 16.53 3.58
CA ILE A 108 10.23 15.19 3.30
C ILE A 108 9.14 14.29 2.73
N VAL A 109 9.25 13.99 1.42
CA VAL A 109 8.20 13.32 0.64
C VAL A 109 8.78 12.13 -0.16
N PRO A 110 9.11 11.03 0.52
CA PRO A 110 9.41 9.77 -0.14
C PRO A 110 8.25 9.30 -1.03
N ALA A 111 8.58 8.62 -2.13
CA ALA A 111 7.59 8.10 -3.05
C ALA A 111 7.98 6.75 -3.63
N ALA A 112 6.97 5.98 -4.03
CA ALA A 112 7.13 4.79 -4.86
C ALA A 112 6.01 4.74 -5.91
N VAL A 113 6.28 4.03 -7.01
CA VAL A 113 5.37 3.99 -8.17
C VAL A 113 4.97 2.57 -8.54
N ILE A 114 3.81 2.45 -9.17
CA ILE A 114 3.40 1.23 -9.88
C ILE A 114 3.51 1.42 -11.39
N PHE A 115 3.61 0.32 -12.13
CA PHE A 115 3.52 0.32 -13.59
C PHE A 115 2.08 0.06 -14.04
N ASP A 116 1.37 1.10 -14.45
CA ASP A 116 -0.01 1.05 -14.97
C ASP A 116 -0.17 1.71 -16.36
N LEU A 117 0.96 2.07 -17.00
CA LEU A 117 0.98 2.78 -18.28
C LEU A 117 0.15 2.13 -19.40
N PRO A 118 0.06 0.78 -19.51
CA PRO A 118 -0.76 0.14 -20.54
C PRO A 118 -2.26 0.06 -20.20
N VAL A 119 -2.67 0.38 -18.96
CA VAL A 119 -4.08 0.30 -18.56
C VAL A 119 -4.87 1.47 -19.14
N GLY A 120 -4.28 2.66 -19.08
CA GLY A 120 -4.71 3.81 -19.89
C GLY A 120 -3.79 4.01 -21.10
N GLY A 121 -3.76 5.24 -21.61
CA GLY A 121 -2.80 5.68 -22.62
C GLY A 121 -1.45 6.06 -22.00
N TRP A 122 -0.35 5.72 -22.68
CA TRP A 122 1.02 5.90 -22.18
C TRP A 122 1.39 7.34 -21.75
N ALA A 123 0.73 8.34 -22.35
CA ALA A 123 0.93 9.76 -22.01
C ALA A 123 0.05 10.26 -20.85
N ASN A 124 -0.97 9.49 -20.46
CA ASN A 124 -1.97 9.84 -19.45
C ASN A 124 -1.54 9.33 -18.07
N ARG A 125 -0.60 10.05 -17.45
CA ARG A 125 0.06 9.66 -16.21
C ARG A 125 0.04 10.79 -15.18
N PRO A 126 0.19 10.48 -13.87
CA PRO A 126 0.19 11.49 -12.83
C PRO A 126 1.30 12.54 -12.99
N THR A 127 0.99 13.76 -12.60
CA THR A 127 1.89 14.92 -12.60
C THR A 127 1.96 15.53 -11.18
N ALA A 128 2.71 16.61 -11.00
CA ALA A 128 2.71 17.37 -9.74
C ALA A 128 1.29 17.72 -9.27
N ASP A 129 0.41 18.16 -10.18
CA ASP A 129 -0.99 18.51 -9.84
C ASP A 129 -1.75 17.35 -9.19
N PHE A 130 -1.46 16.10 -9.58
CA PHE A 130 -2.08 14.92 -8.96
C PHE A 130 -1.64 14.77 -7.50
N GLY A 131 -0.36 14.94 -7.23
CA GLY A 131 0.15 14.90 -5.86
C GLY A 131 -0.39 16.04 -5.01
N TYR A 132 -0.39 17.27 -5.53
CA TYR A 132 -0.94 18.44 -4.84
C TYR A 132 -2.42 18.21 -4.48
N ALA A 133 -3.24 17.82 -5.46
CA ALA A 133 -4.66 17.58 -5.25
C ALA A 133 -4.93 16.40 -4.28
N ALA A 134 -4.11 15.34 -4.35
CA ALA A 134 -4.22 14.22 -3.42
C ALA A 134 -3.87 14.63 -1.98
N ALA A 135 -2.80 15.41 -1.77
CA ALA A 135 -2.46 15.95 -0.45
C ALA A 135 -3.54 16.88 0.09
N ALA A 136 -4.06 17.79 -0.73
CA ALA A 136 -5.13 18.70 -0.35
C ALA A 136 -6.45 17.98 0.00
N ALA A 137 -6.71 16.81 -0.58
CA ALA A 137 -7.90 16.01 -0.32
C ALA A 137 -7.75 15.03 0.86
N ALA A 138 -6.60 15.01 1.55
CA ALA A 138 -6.33 14.02 2.58
C ALA A 138 -7.25 14.14 3.80
N SER A 139 -7.82 13.01 4.23
CA SER A 139 -8.80 12.91 5.31
C SER A 139 -8.63 11.60 6.09
N THR A 140 -9.33 11.47 7.22
CA THR A 140 -9.45 10.21 7.96
C THR A 140 -10.38 9.22 7.26
N GLU A 141 -11.35 9.71 6.49
CA GLU A 141 -12.24 8.93 5.65
C GLU A 141 -11.82 9.04 4.18
N PHE A 142 -11.61 7.89 3.53
CA PHE A 142 -11.16 7.83 2.14
C PHE A 142 -11.73 6.58 1.46
N ALA A 143 -11.79 6.62 0.13
CA ALA A 143 -12.33 5.54 -0.69
C ALA A 143 -11.30 4.40 -0.85
N LEU A 144 -11.80 3.19 -1.16
CA LEU A 144 -11.01 1.99 -1.38
C LEU A 144 -11.19 1.48 -2.82
N GLY A 145 -10.36 0.53 -3.23
CA GLY A 145 -10.43 -0.11 -4.53
C GLY A 145 -9.88 0.78 -5.65
N THR A 146 -10.70 1.06 -6.65
CA THR A 146 -10.28 1.75 -7.89
C THR A 146 -10.25 3.27 -7.71
N VAL A 147 -9.34 3.75 -6.86
CA VAL A 147 -9.13 5.19 -6.59
C VAL A 147 -7.64 5.50 -6.44
N GLY A 148 -7.26 6.77 -6.64
CA GLY A 148 -5.89 7.23 -6.44
C GLY A 148 -4.87 6.40 -7.23
N GLY A 149 -3.80 5.96 -6.57
CA GLY A 149 -2.80 5.06 -7.17
C GLY A 149 -3.36 3.68 -7.56
N GLY A 150 -4.53 3.27 -7.03
CA GLY A 150 -5.18 2.00 -7.33
C GLY A 150 -5.97 1.98 -8.64
N VAL A 151 -6.16 3.11 -9.32
CA VAL A 151 -6.98 3.19 -10.53
C VAL A 151 -6.47 2.24 -11.62
N GLY A 152 -5.21 2.35 -12.00
CA GLY A 152 -4.58 1.52 -13.02
C GLY A 152 -4.04 0.19 -12.51
N ALA A 153 -4.21 -0.11 -11.21
CA ALA A 153 -3.58 -1.24 -10.56
C ALA A 153 -4.20 -2.60 -10.92
N ARG A 154 -3.37 -3.65 -11.03
CA ARG A 154 -3.74 -5.04 -11.34
C ARG A 154 -3.10 -6.03 -10.37
N ALA A 155 -3.80 -7.08 -9.97
CA ALA A 155 -3.25 -8.20 -9.20
C ALA A 155 -3.29 -9.46 -10.07
N GLY A 156 -2.15 -9.81 -10.66
CA GLY A 156 -2.09 -10.81 -11.72
C GLY A 156 -3.01 -10.40 -12.88
N VAL A 157 -3.95 -11.27 -13.22
CA VAL A 157 -4.93 -10.99 -14.27
C VAL A 157 -6.11 -10.12 -13.80
N LEU A 158 -6.34 -10.05 -12.49
CA LEU A 158 -7.48 -9.35 -11.90
C LEU A 158 -7.18 -7.86 -11.69
N LYS A 159 -8.25 -7.09 -11.50
CA LYS A 159 -8.16 -5.70 -11.06
C LYS A 159 -7.64 -5.65 -9.61
N GLY A 160 -6.60 -4.87 -9.40
CA GLY A 160 -6.09 -4.51 -8.07
C GLY A 160 -6.67 -3.18 -7.59
N GLY A 161 -6.10 -2.59 -6.55
CA GLY A 161 -6.64 -1.34 -6.02
C GLY A 161 -5.99 -0.88 -4.72
N VAL A 162 -6.57 0.17 -4.13
CA VAL A 162 -6.22 0.66 -2.80
C VAL A 162 -6.90 -0.20 -1.75
N GLY A 163 -6.13 -0.72 -0.81
CA GLY A 163 -6.64 -1.45 0.35
C GLY A 163 -6.08 -0.90 1.65
N THR A 164 -6.81 -1.10 2.75
CA THR A 164 -6.37 -0.69 4.08
C THR A 164 -6.85 -1.67 5.14
N ALA A 165 -6.13 -1.74 6.26
CA ALA A 165 -6.53 -2.47 7.46
C ALA A 165 -5.80 -1.90 8.68
N SER A 166 -6.27 -2.23 9.88
CA SER A 166 -5.57 -1.92 11.13
C SER A 166 -5.88 -2.93 12.22
N VAL A 167 -5.10 -2.85 13.30
CA VAL A 167 -5.33 -3.55 14.56
C VAL A 167 -4.76 -2.72 15.71
N THR A 168 -5.48 -2.68 16.84
CA THR A 168 -4.95 -2.19 18.11
C THR A 168 -4.50 -3.38 18.95
N LEU A 169 -3.25 -3.33 19.41
CA LEU A 169 -2.62 -4.36 20.23
C LEU A 169 -2.99 -4.20 21.70
N ASP A 170 -2.84 -5.27 22.49
CA ASP A 170 -3.13 -5.26 23.93
C ASP A 170 -2.31 -4.22 24.72
N CYS A 171 -1.14 -3.81 24.20
CA CYS A 171 -0.32 -2.75 24.79
C CYS A 171 -0.79 -1.33 24.42
N GLY A 172 -1.96 -1.18 23.80
CA GLY A 172 -2.55 0.11 23.41
C GLY A 172 -2.02 0.71 22.11
N VAL A 173 -0.99 0.10 21.51
CA VAL A 173 -0.42 0.52 20.22
C VAL A 173 -1.33 0.12 19.08
N THR A 174 -1.57 1.03 18.15
CA THR A 174 -2.28 0.75 16.90
C THR A 174 -1.29 0.61 15.75
N VAL A 175 -1.55 -0.37 14.88
CA VAL A 175 -0.81 -0.59 13.64
C VAL A 175 -1.81 -0.61 12.49
N GLY A 176 -1.57 0.21 11.48
CA GLY A 176 -2.40 0.33 10.29
C GLY A 176 -1.58 0.15 9.02
N ALA A 177 -2.21 -0.28 7.94
CA ALA A 177 -1.57 -0.41 6.63
C ALA A 177 -2.46 0.13 5.52
N LEU A 178 -1.82 0.68 4.48
CA LEU A 178 -2.43 1.06 3.21
C LEU A 178 -1.56 0.52 2.08
N VAL A 179 -2.18 -0.06 1.06
CA VAL A 179 -1.48 -0.67 -0.07
C VAL A 179 -2.11 -0.20 -1.38
N VAL A 180 -1.29 0.02 -2.39
CA VAL A 180 -1.69 0.02 -3.80
C VAL A 180 -1.27 -1.33 -4.38
N LEU A 181 -2.26 -2.20 -4.55
CA LEU A 181 -2.07 -3.58 -5.01
C LEU A 181 -1.96 -3.60 -6.54
N ASN A 182 -0.73 -3.59 -7.05
CA ASN A 182 -0.44 -3.82 -8.47
C ASN A 182 0.55 -4.99 -8.62
N ALA A 183 0.21 -6.21 -8.20
CA ALA A 183 1.13 -7.34 -8.16
C ALA A 183 1.29 -8.08 -9.50
N ALA A 184 2.51 -8.60 -9.79
CA ALA A 184 2.70 -9.53 -10.91
C ALA A 184 2.13 -10.91 -10.61
N GLY A 185 2.38 -11.39 -9.38
CA GLY A 185 1.81 -12.63 -8.91
C GLY A 185 0.33 -12.54 -8.57
N ASP A 186 -0.23 -13.71 -8.33
CA ASP A 186 -1.64 -13.86 -8.02
C ASP A 186 -1.91 -13.66 -6.54
N VAL A 187 -3.05 -13.04 -6.24
CA VAL A 187 -3.59 -12.98 -4.88
C VAL A 187 -4.55 -14.15 -4.60
N VAL A 188 -5.03 -14.78 -5.67
CA VAL A 188 -6.01 -15.86 -5.67
C VAL A 188 -5.39 -17.06 -6.36
N ASP A 189 -5.37 -18.19 -5.66
CA ASP A 189 -4.88 -19.46 -6.18
C ASP A 189 -5.72 -19.90 -7.39
N PRO A 190 -5.12 -20.01 -8.60
CA PRO A 190 -5.83 -20.46 -9.80
C PRO A 190 -6.42 -21.87 -9.68
N ALA A 191 -5.90 -22.71 -8.78
CA ALA A 191 -6.39 -24.06 -8.58
C ALA A 191 -7.66 -24.13 -7.72
N THR A 192 -7.91 -23.12 -6.88
CA THR A 192 -9.04 -23.14 -5.93
C THR A 192 -9.99 -21.95 -6.08
N GLY A 193 -9.57 -20.88 -6.76
CA GLY A 193 -10.32 -19.63 -6.87
C GLY A 193 -10.41 -18.88 -5.53
N LEU A 194 -9.58 -19.25 -4.55
CA LEU A 194 -9.56 -18.68 -3.22
C LEU A 194 -8.20 -18.01 -2.92
N PRO A 195 -8.15 -17.04 -2.00
CA PRO A 195 -6.88 -16.50 -1.51
C PRO A 195 -5.95 -17.56 -0.92
N TRP A 196 -4.64 -17.32 -0.96
CA TRP A 196 -3.63 -18.27 -0.46
C TRP A 196 -3.73 -18.56 1.05
N MET A 197 -4.19 -17.60 1.86
CA MET A 197 -4.26 -17.74 3.31
C MET A 197 -5.64 -18.20 3.79
N ALA A 198 -5.73 -19.41 4.34
CA ALA A 198 -6.97 -19.95 4.92
C ALA A 198 -7.61 -19.03 5.98
N GLY A 199 -6.80 -18.38 6.82
CA GLY A 199 -7.31 -17.43 7.81
C GLY A 199 -8.01 -16.21 7.18
N LEU A 200 -7.52 -15.72 6.03
CA LEU A 200 -8.17 -14.62 5.31
C LEU A 200 -9.40 -15.10 4.53
N ILE A 201 -9.41 -16.33 4.03
CA ILE A 201 -10.62 -16.95 3.47
C ILE A 201 -11.76 -16.91 4.51
N GLU A 202 -11.48 -17.36 5.74
CA GLU A 202 -12.45 -17.35 6.84
C GLU A 202 -12.83 -15.93 7.26
N GLU A 203 -11.85 -15.05 7.48
CA GLU A 203 -12.08 -13.66 7.92
C GLU A 203 -13.00 -12.90 6.95
N PHE A 204 -12.86 -13.14 5.64
CA PHE A 204 -13.68 -12.50 4.60
C PHE A 204 -14.90 -13.33 4.17
N GLY A 205 -15.16 -14.49 4.81
CA GLY A 205 -16.32 -15.33 4.54
C GLY A 205 -16.36 -15.90 3.13
N LEU A 206 -15.20 -16.17 2.53
CA LEU A 206 -15.08 -16.68 1.16
C LEU A 206 -15.26 -18.21 1.14
N THR A 207 -15.85 -18.72 0.08
CA THR A 207 -16.01 -20.17 -0.14
C THR A 207 -15.56 -20.57 -1.54
N ALA A 208 -15.31 -21.86 -1.75
CA ALA A 208 -14.87 -22.35 -3.06
C ALA A 208 -15.92 -22.01 -4.14
N PRO A 209 -15.54 -21.30 -5.22
CA PRO A 209 -16.45 -20.97 -6.29
C PRO A 209 -16.86 -22.22 -7.09
N PRO A 210 -17.99 -22.16 -7.82
CA PRO A 210 -18.38 -23.19 -8.78
C PRO A 210 -17.29 -23.54 -9.80
N ALA A 211 -17.28 -24.79 -10.26
CA ALA A 211 -16.22 -25.33 -11.12
C ALA A 211 -16.10 -24.63 -12.49
N ASP A 212 -17.20 -24.12 -13.04
CA ASP A 212 -17.23 -23.35 -14.28
C ASP A 212 -16.57 -21.98 -14.13
N GLN A 213 -16.81 -21.29 -13.01
CA GLN A 213 -16.14 -20.02 -12.69
C GLN A 213 -14.64 -20.23 -12.46
N LEU A 214 -14.28 -21.30 -11.75
CA LEU A 214 -12.88 -21.66 -11.53
C LEU A 214 -12.15 -21.96 -12.84
N ALA A 215 -12.77 -22.72 -13.75
CA ALA A 215 -12.22 -23.01 -15.06
C ALA A 215 -12.03 -21.72 -15.89
N ALA A 216 -13.01 -20.82 -15.89
CA ALA A 216 -12.89 -19.53 -16.59
C ALA A 216 -11.76 -18.66 -16.02
N TYR A 217 -11.58 -18.63 -14.70
CA TYR A 217 -10.48 -17.91 -14.07
C TYR A 217 -9.11 -18.50 -14.45
N ALA A 218 -8.98 -19.82 -14.41
CA ALA A 218 -7.75 -20.51 -14.79
C ALA A 218 -7.37 -20.27 -16.27
N ASP A 219 -8.35 -20.21 -17.19
CA ASP A 219 -8.09 -19.91 -18.60
C ASP A 219 -7.56 -18.48 -18.79
N HIS A 220 -8.11 -17.50 -18.06
CA HIS A 220 -7.69 -16.10 -18.13
C HIS A 220 -6.27 -15.87 -17.59
N HIS A 221 -5.81 -16.71 -16.66
CA HIS A 221 -4.46 -16.65 -16.05
C HIS A 221 -3.31 -16.73 -17.07
N THR A 222 -3.55 -17.28 -18.25
CA THR A 222 -2.53 -17.45 -19.30
C THR A 222 -2.08 -16.14 -19.97
N GLU A 223 -2.77 -15.01 -19.70
CA GLU A 223 -2.49 -13.68 -20.23
C GLU A 223 -1.59 -12.84 -19.29
N LEU A 224 -0.35 -13.27 -19.04
CA LEU A 224 0.57 -12.59 -18.11
C LEU A 224 0.98 -11.16 -18.58
N SER A 225 0.95 -10.20 -17.64
CA SER A 225 1.45 -8.82 -17.80
C SER A 225 2.95 -8.73 -17.47
N ALA A 226 3.69 -7.86 -18.18
CA ALA A 226 5.15 -7.88 -18.26
C ALA A 226 5.92 -7.10 -17.17
N LEU A 227 5.28 -6.23 -16.37
CA LEU A 227 5.90 -5.45 -15.27
C LEU A 227 4.82 -5.04 -14.27
N ASN A 228 5.01 -5.29 -12.97
CA ASN A 228 4.04 -4.91 -11.93
C ASN A 228 4.79 -4.49 -10.64
N THR A 229 4.12 -3.96 -9.63
CA THR A 229 4.71 -3.49 -8.35
C THR A 229 3.64 -3.32 -7.27
N THR A 230 3.80 -3.89 -6.07
CA THR A 230 2.96 -3.57 -4.91
C THR A 230 3.66 -2.58 -3.96
N ILE A 231 3.06 -1.41 -3.76
CA ILE A 231 3.62 -0.36 -2.88
C ILE A 231 2.70 -0.11 -1.68
N ALA A 232 3.28 0.06 -0.49
CA ALA A 232 2.50 0.19 0.73
C ALA A 232 3.12 1.15 1.75
N VAL A 233 2.27 1.59 2.67
CA VAL A 233 2.63 2.27 3.92
C VAL A 233 2.08 1.47 5.08
N VAL A 234 2.92 1.18 6.08
CA VAL A 234 2.51 0.75 7.40
C VAL A 234 2.72 1.91 8.36
N ALA A 235 1.69 2.25 9.13
CA ALA A 235 1.76 3.27 10.17
C ALA A 235 1.56 2.64 11.56
N THR A 236 2.17 3.23 12.58
CA THR A 236 1.91 2.91 13.98
C THR A 236 1.97 4.16 14.84
N ASP A 237 1.25 4.18 15.95
CA ASP A 237 1.35 5.22 16.95
C ASP A 237 2.49 4.97 17.96
N ALA A 238 3.13 3.80 17.92
CA ALA A 238 4.28 3.49 18.77
C ALA A 238 5.45 4.46 18.53
N ALA A 239 6.12 4.87 19.60
CA ALA A 239 7.41 5.55 19.52
C ALA A 239 8.50 4.55 19.13
N LEU A 240 8.95 4.62 17.88
CA LEU A 240 10.01 3.76 17.33
C LEU A 240 11.18 4.57 16.78
N SER A 241 12.38 3.99 16.84
CA SER A 241 13.55 4.54 16.15
C SER A 241 13.45 4.35 14.62
N PRO A 242 14.26 5.07 13.81
CA PRO A 242 14.35 4.79 12.37
C PRO A 242 14.74 3.34 12.07
N ALA A 243 15.63 2.75 12.86
CA ALA A 243 16.02 1.35 12.72
C ALA A 243 14.86 0.40 13.06
N GLY A 244 14.08 0.72 14.10
CA GLY A 244 12.84 0.01 14.46
C GLY A 244 11.81 0.08 13.33
N CYS A 245 11.57 1.27 12.77
CA CYS A 245 10.70 1.45 11.60
C CYS A 245 11.18 0.62 10.41
N ARG A 246 12.49 0.59 10.12
CA ARG A 246 13.03 -0.22 9.04
C ARG A 246 12.77 -1.71 9.27
N ARG A 247 12.91 -2.20 10.52
CA ARG A 247 12.57 -3.58 10.86
C ARG A 247 11.09 -3.89 10.71
N VAL A 248 10.20 -2.92 10.99
CA VAL A 248 8.75 -3.05 10.73
C VAL A 248 8.47 -3.13 9.23
N ALA A 249 9.06 -2.26 8.40
CA ALA A 249 8.93 -2.33 6.94
C ALA A 249 9.37 -3.70 6.39
N VAL A 250 10.52 -4.20 6.86
CA VAL A 250 11.02 -5.55 6.51
C VAL A 250 10.03 -6.65 6.88
N ALA A 251 9.44 -6.59 8.07
CA ALA A 251 8.47 -7.59 8.53
C ALA A 251 7.14 -7.50 7.75
N ALA A 252 6.70 -6.30 7.40
CA ALA A 252 5.48 -6.09 6.64
C ALA A 252 5.48 -6.79 5.28
N HIS A 253 6.63 -6.88 4.61
CA HIS A 253 6.78 -7.64 3.37
C HIS A 253 6.39 -9.12 3.50
N ASP A 254 6.41 -9.70 4.71
CA ASP A 254 5.91 -11.06 4.91
C ASP A 254 4.40 -11.13 4.69
N GLY A 255 3.66 -10.05 4.96
CA GLY A 255 2.24 -9.92 4.63
C GLY A 255 1.98 -9.98 3.12
N LEU A 256 2.82 -9.30 2.34
CA LEU A 256 2.80 -9.39 0.88
C LEU A 256 3.09 -10.82 0.42
N ALA A 257 4.15 -11.44 0.94
CA ALA A 257 4.55 -12.80 0.54
C ALA A 257 3.54 -13.89 0.92
N ARG A 258 2.74 -13.70 1.98
CA ARG A 258 1.65 -14.62 2.33
C ARG A 258 0.42 -14.48 1.44
N THR A 259 0.27 -13.34 0.76
CA THR A 259 -0.95 -13.01 0.00
C THR A 259 -0.73 -12.89 -1.51
N ILE A 260 0.52 -12.80 -1.97
CA ILE A 260 0.88 -12.62 -3.38
C ILE A 260 1.87 -13.71 -3.77
N GLN A 261 1.58 -14.47 -4.82
CA GLN A 261 2.44 -15.55 -5.28
C GLN A 261 2.64 -15.54 -6.82
N PRO A 262 3.88 -15.37 -7.32
CA PRO A 262 5.08 -14.94 -6.59
C PRO A 262 5.06 -13.43 -6.25
N CYS A 263 5.80 -13.03 -5.24
CA CYS A 263 6.09 -11.62 -4.90
C CYS A 263 7.60 -11.33 -5.01
N HIS A 264 8.01 -10.07 -5.00
CA HIS A 264 9.42 -9.65 -5.00
C HIS A 264 10.24 -10.17 -6.19
N THR A 265 9.61 -10.38 -7.34
CA THR A 265 10.32 -10.87 -8.53
C THR A 265 11.24 -9.79 -9.12
N PRO A 266 12.16 -10.14 -10.06
CA PRO A 266 13.00 -9.15 -10.73
C PRO A 266 12.24 -8.06 -11.50
N ILE A 267 10.96 -8.27 -11.79
CA ILE A 267 10.08 -7.33 -12.49
C ILE A 267 9.10 -6.62 -11.56
N ASP A 268 9.13 -6.94 -10.26
CA ASP A 268 8.37 -6.24 -9.23
C ASP A 268 9.17 -5.07 -8.66
N GLY A 269 8.51 -3.95 -8.35
CA GLY A 269 9.11 -2.82 -7.64
C GLY A 269 8.74 -2.74 -6.15
N ASP A 270 8.34 -3.87 -5.56
CA ASP A 270 7.67 -3.92 -4.25
C ASP A 270 8.41 -3.11 -3.17
N THR A 271 7.70 -2.17 -2.55
CA THR A 271 8.28 -1.20 -1.61
C THR A 271 7.31 -0.93 -0.46
N VAL A 272 7.78 -1.03 0.79
CA VAL A 272 7.01 -0.71 1.99
C VAL A 272 7.67 0.40 2.79
N PHE A 273 6.94 1.48 3.03
CA PHE A 273 7.31 2.53 3.97
C PHE A 273 6.72 2.23 5.35
N ALA A 274 7.48 2.48 6.40
CA ALA A 274 7.01 2.41 7.78
C ALA A 274 7.03 3.79 8.42
N LEU A 275 5.93 4.19 9.05
CA LEU A 275 5.73 5.47 9.73
C LEU A 275 5.38 5.23 11.21
N ALA A 276 6.05 5.92 12.12
CA ALA A 276 5.82 5.86 13.56
C ALA A 276 5.50 7.25 14.08
N THR A 277 4.24 7.53 14.42
CA THR A 277 3.81 8.88 14.86
C THR A 277 4.30 9.23 16.26
N GLY A 278 4.66 8.22 17.06
CA GLY A 278 5.22 8.39 18.39
C GLY A 278 4.25 8.86 19.46
N ALA A 279 2.93 8.76 19.21
CA ALA A 279 1.90 9.15 20.16
C ALA A 279 1.80 8.19 21.37
N VAL A 280 2.28 6.96 21.25
CA VAL A 280 2.25 5.93 22.31
C VAL A 280 3.67 5.49 22.65
N THR A 281 4.10 5.79 23.86
CA THR A 281 5.35 5.24 24.43
C THR A 281 5.03 3.98 25.22
N VAL A 282 5.71 2.89 24.88
CA VAL A 282 5.63 1.62 25.63
C VAL A 282 6.96 1.41 26.34
N GLU A 283 6.90 1.19 27.65
CA GLU A 283 8.10 0.91 28.44
C GLU A 283 8.81 -0.35 27.93
N PRO A 284 10.16 -0.34 27.85
CA PRO A 284 10.92 -1.54 27.48
C PRO A 284 10.61 -2.72 28.39
N ASP A 285 10.55 -3.93 27.81
CA ASP A 285 10.40 -5.15 28.60
C ASP A 285 11.67 -5.37 29.43
N GLU A 286 11.53 -5.44 30.76
CA GLU A 286 12.62 -5.68 31.73
C GLU A 286 13.40 -6.97 31.45
N LYS A 287 12.81 -7.92 30.73
CA LYS A 287 13.46 -9.17 30.32
C LYS A 287 14.33 -9.02 29.07
N THR A 288 14.28 -7.88 28.38
CA THR A 288 15.13 -7.61 27.22
C THR A 288 16.59 -7.60 27.66
N PRO A 289 17.46 -8.46 27.11
CA PRO A 289 18.88 -8.46 27.47
C PRO A 289 19.51 -7.08 27.24
N VAL A 290 20.32 -6.62 28.19
CA VAL A 290 20.95 -5.27 28.16
C VAL A 290 21.77 -5.00 26.90
N ALA A 291 22.29 -6.04 26.25
CA ALA A 291 23.05 -5.93 25.00
C ALA A 291 22.17 -5.76 23.75
N MET A 292 20.85 -5.84 23.87
CA MET A 292 19.90 -5.67 22.77
C MET A 292 19.25 -4.28 22.81
N SER A 293 18.67 -3.86 21.68
CA SER A 293 17.92 -2.60 21.64
C SER A 293 16.70 -2.67 22.58
N PRO A 294 16.41 -1.65 23.40
CA PRO A 294 15.28 -1.66 24.33
C PRO A 294 13.91 -1.73 23.64
N GLU A 295 13.80 -1.27 22.40
CA GLU A 295 12.57 -1.37 21.60
C GLU A 295 12.35 -2.76 20.97
N THR A 296 13.28 -3.73 21.15
CA THR A 296 13.22 -5.03 20.46
C THR A 296 11.87 -5.72 20.61
N ALA A 297 11.37 -5.87 21.83
CA ALA A 297 10.10 -6.55 22.10
C ALA A 297 8.91 -5.84 21.44
N LEU A 298 8.93 -4.51 21.42
CA LEU A 298 7.89 -3.70 20.79
C LEU A 298 7.95 -3.82 19.26
N VAL A 299 9.13 -3.66 18.66
CA VAL A 299 9.35 -3.83 17.21
C VAL A 299 8.93 -5.23 16.74
N THR A 300 9.17 -6.28 17.54
CA THR A 300 8.69 -7.63 17.22
C THR A 300 7.16 -7.69 17.15
N LYS A 301 6.46 -7.14 18.15
CA LYS A 301 4.98 -7.13 18.19
C LYS A 301 4.39 -6.29 17.05
N VAL A 302 4.91 -5.08 16.86
CA VAL A 302 4.49 -4.16 15.79
C VAL A 302 4.78 -4.75 14.41
N GLY A 303 5.96 -5.35 14.21
CA GLY A 303 6.34 -5.98 12.94
C GLY A 303 5.48 -7.19 12.60
N ALA A 304 5.13 -8.03 13.58
CA ALA A 304 4.18 -9.13 13.37
C ALA A 304 2.79 -8.61 12.98
N ALA A 305 2.28 -7.62 13.70
CA ALA A 305 1.01 -6.97 13.39
C ALA A 305 1.03 -6.31 12.01
N ALA A 306 2.13 -5.66 11.63
CA ALA A 306 2.33 -5.03 10.32
C ALA A 306 2.21 -6.04 9.17
N ALA A 307 2.78 -7.23 9.31
CA ALA A 307 2.62 -8.30 8.32
C ALA A 307 1.15 -8.73 8.20
N ASP A 308 0.45 -8.89 9.32
CA ASP A 308 -0.94 -9.34 9.33
C ASP A 308 -1.89 -8.28 8.76
N VAL A 309 -1.72 -6.99 9.14
CA VAL A 309 -2.56 -5.92 8.61
C VAL A 309 -2.25 -5.62 7.14
N LEU A 310 -1.01 -5.76 6.67
CA LEU A 310 -0.71 -5.58 5.26
C LEU A 310 -1.31 -6.72 4.41
N ALA A 311 -1.28 -7.96 4.91
CA ALA A 311 -1.98 -9.08 4.26
C ALA A 311 -3.50 -8.83 4.15
N ARG A 312 -4.13 -8.33 5.22
CA ARG A 312 -5.54 -7.91 5.19
C ARG A 312 -5.79 -6.77 4.21
N ALA A 313 -4.91 -5.76 4.18
CA ALA A 313 -5.03 -4.62 3.28
C ALA A 313 -4.95 -5.06 1.80
N VAL A 314 -4.08 -6.03 1.45
CA VAL A 314 -4.05 -6.63 0.11
C VAL A 314 -5.40 -7.23 -0.25
N MET A 315 -6.01 -8.00 0.65
CA MET A 315 -7.34 -8.57 0.43
C MET A 315 -8.41 -7.49 0.26
N VAL A 316 -8.41 -6.44 1.10
CA VAL A 316 -9.34 -5.31 0.94
C VAL A 316 -9.16 -4.64 -0.43
N GLY A 317 -7.92 -4.43 -0.88
CA GLY A 317 -7.64 -3.82 -2.19
C GLY A 317 -8.15 -4.65 -3.37
N LEU A 318 -8.03 -5.98 -3.29
CA LEU A 318 -8.58 -6.90 -4.29
C LEU A 318 -10.13 -6.90 -4.27
N LEU A 319 -10.72 -6.99 -3.08
CA LEU A 319 -12.16 -7.18 -2.90
C LEU A 319 -13.00 -5.91 -3.11
N ALA A 320 -12.39 -4.74 -2.94
CA ALA A 320 -13.02 -3.43 -3.15
C ALA A 320 -12.82 -2.90 -4.59
N ALA A 321 -12.02 -3.57 -5.41
CA ALA A 321 -11.72 -3.12 -6.76
C ALA A 321 -12.96 -3.15 -7.66
N GLU A 322 -13.11 -2.09 -8.47
CA GLU A 322 -14.12 -1.94 -9.52
C GLU A 322 -13.47 -2.02 -10.91
N PRO A 323 -14.13 -2.58 -11.93
CA PRO A 323 -13.53 -2.85 -13.23
C PRO A 323 -13.12 -1.55 -13.95
N VAL A 324 -11.97 -1.59 -14.62
CA VAL A 324 -11.45 -0.50 -15.46
C VAL A 324 -10.80 -1.10 -16.70
N ALA A 325 -10.98 -0.46 -17.86
CA ALA A 325 -10.36 -0.85 -19.12
C ALA A 325 -10.59 -2.34 -19.51
N GLY A 326 -11.72 -2.91 -19.09
CA GLY A 326 -12.06 -4.31 -19.34
C GLY A 326 -11.35 -5.33 -18.43
N ILE A 327 -10.53 -4.88 -17.47
CA ILE A 327 -9.84 -5.77 -16.52
C ILE A 327 -10.87 -6.32 -15.51
N PRO A 328 -11.02 -7.66 -15.39
CA PRO A 328 -12.02 -8.25 -14.51
C PRO A 328 -11.66 -8.10 -13.03
N THR A 329 -12.66 -7.92 -12.18
CA THR A 329 -12.49 -7.93 -10.72
C THR A 329 -12.63 -9.35 -10.19
N TYR A 330 -12.09 -9.63 -8.99
CA TYR A 330 -12.30 -10.93 -8.34
C TYR A 330 -13.79 -11.24 -8.15
N ARG A 331 -14.58 -10.26 -7.70
CA ARG A 331 -16.04 -10.38 -7.55
C ARG A 331 -16.77 -10.65 -8.87
N GLY A 332 -16.29 -10.06 -9.97
CA GLY A 332 -16.87 -10.27 -11.29
C GLY A 332 -16.53 -11.64 -11.88
N MET A 333 -15.29 -12.11 -11.67
CA MET A 333 -14.82 -13.37 -12.23
C MET A 333 -15.28 -14.60 -11.42
N LEU A 334 -15.32 -14.46 -10.10
CA LEU A 334 -15.60 -15.54 -9.15
C LEU A 334 -16.74 -15.15 -8.17
N PRO A 335 -17.93 -14.74 -8.66
CA PRO A 335 -19.03 -14.29 -7.80
C PRO A 335 -19.52 -15.38 -6.83
N GLY A 336 -19.38 -16.66 -7.20
CA GLY A 336 -19.75 -17.79 -6.35
C GLY A 336 -18.90 -17.92 -5.09
N ALA A 337 -17.73 -17.28 -5.03
CA ALA A 337 -16.90 -17.27 -3.83
C ALA A 337 -17.56 -16.52 -2.65
N PHE A 338 -18.56 -15.67 -2.93
CA PHE A 338 -19.26 -14.85 -1.95
C PHE A 338 -20.66 -15.38 -1.58
N ALA A 339 -21.12 -16.45 -2.24
CA ALA A 339 -22.43 -17.01 -1.96
C ALA A 339 -22.39 -17.81 -0.65
N VAL A 340 -23.35 -17.53 0.24
CA VAL A 340 -23.57 -18.40 1.40
C VAL A 340 -24.13 -19.72 0.89
N LYS A 341 -23.54 -20.86 1.26
CA LYS A 341 -24.13 -22.17 0.98
C LYS A 341 -25.54 -22.19 1.58
N GLU A 342 -26.57 -22.24 0.72
CA GLU A 342 -27.88 -22.69 1.16
C GLU A 342 -27.73 -24.16 1.55
N TRP A 343 -27.98 -24.47 2.83
CA TRP A 343 -27.99 -25.83 3.31
C TRP A 343 -29.36 -26.42 2.94
N GLU A 344 -29.38 -27.37 2.00
CA GLU A 344 -30.51 -28.31 1.80
C GLU A 344 -30.54 -29.38 2.90
#